data_AF-A0AAW1R2E4-F1
#
_entry.id   AF-A0AAW1R2E4-F1
#
_cell.length_a   1.000
_cell.length_b   1.000
_cell.length_c   1.000
_cell.angle_alpha   90.00
_cell.angle_beta   90.00
_cell.angle_gamma   90.00
#
_symmetry.space_group_name_H-M   'P 1'
#
loop_
_entity.id
_entity.type
_entity.pdbx_description
1 polymer ?
#
loop_
_entity_poly.entity_id
_entity_poly.type
_entity_poly.pdbx_seq_one_letter_code
_entity_poly.pdbx_strand_id
1 'polypeptide(L)'
;MAAYDRSLPPPPREYGRGPPAFDRLQRGGPGGYSGPQTAAPVPPMAPAGPPIPTIPPIDREKTCPLLLRVFPAINGHHRLDDYQTRGQEPAGEVQVYTWPDATLRELTDLVKEVKSEARRTTAKFEFAFVYPDRRGRNVLRQVGATHSTRPSDDDLKTLRELNFQTGDFLDVAIF
;
A
#
# COMPACT_ATOMS: atom_id res chain seq x y z
N MET A 1 56.38 -34.75 3.49
CA MET A 1 55.84 -34.62 4.85
C MET A 1 54.76 -33.56 4.82
N ALA A 2 53.48 -33.94 4.73
CA ALA A 2 52.36 -33.01 4.77
C ALA A 2 51.58 -33.25 6.07
N ALA A 3 51.51 -32.20 6.89
CA ALA A 3 50.82 -32.16 8.16
C ALA A 3 49.29 -32.10 7.96
N TYR A 4 48.56 -32.79 8.83
CA TYR A 4 47.10 -32.89 8.85
C TYR A 4 46.47 -31.66 9.49
N ASP A 5 45.57 -31.01 8.75
CA ASP A 5 44.62 -29.99 9.24
C ASP A 5 43.35 -30.67 9.79
N ARG A 6 42.81 -30.16 10.90
CA ARG A 6 41.73 -30.72 11.74
C ARG A 6 40.39 -30.03 11.50
N SER A 7 39.70 -30.38 10.42
CA SER A 7 38.29 -29.94 10.25
C SER A 7 37.42 -30.93 9.45
N LEU A 8 37.59 -32.23 9.69
CA LEU A 8 36.72 -33.28 9.15
C LEU A 8 35.48 -33.54 10.07
N PRO A 9 34.29 -33.77 9.51
CA PRO A 9 33.09 -34.15 10.26
C PRO A 9 33.17 -35.59 10.83
N PRO A 10 32.45 -35.90 11.93
CA PRO A 10 32.51 -37.22 12.56
C PRO A 10 31.80 -38.33 11.76
N PRO A 11 32.21 -39.61 11.94
CA PRO A 11 31.70 -40.75 11.17
C PRO A 11 30.31 -41.25 11.63
N PRO A 12 29.60 -42.03 10.78
CA PRO A 12 28.31 -42.63 11.13
C PRO A 12 28.45 -43.83 12.08
N ARG A 13 27.46 -44.05 12.94
CA ARG A 13 27.37 -45.22 13.82
C ARG A 13 26.76 -46.41 13.08
N GLU A 14 27.55 -47.46 12.90
CA GLU A 14 27.10 -48.74 12.36
C GLU A 14 26.43 -49.65 13.42
N TYR A 15 25.59 -50.53 12.87
CA TYR A 15 24.76 -51.59 13.42
C TYR A 15 25.50 -52.67 14.23
N GLY A 16 24.74 -53.37 15.10
CA GLY A 16 24.88 -54.85 15.18
C GLY A 16 24.58 -55.55 16.50
N ARG A 17 23.38 -56.14 16.64
CA ARG A 17 23.14 -57.51 17.15
C ARG A 17 21.64 -57.89 17.09
N GLY A 18 21.26 -58.84 16.21
CA GLY A 18 20.02 -59.64 16.33
C GLY A 18 20.32 -60.98 17.05
N PRO A 19 19.56 -62.09 16.86
CA PRO A 19 18.12 -62.36 16.57
C PRO A 19 17.54 -63.32 17.69
N PRO A 20 16.49 -64.20 17.58
CA PRO A 20 15.61 -64.58 16.47
C PRO A 20 14.08 -64.65 16.77
N ALA A 21 13.37 -65.11 15.73
CA ALA A 21 11.93 -65.23 15.54
C ALA A 21 11.14 -66.06 16.58
N PHE A 22 9.87 -65.70 16.78
CA PHE A 22 8.80 -66.67 16.98
C PHE A 22 7.53 -66.27 16.21
N ASP A 23 6.98 -67.31 15.61
CA ASP A 23 5.92 -67.40 14.62
C ASP A 23 4.52 -67.12 15.21
N ARG A 24 3.56 -67.05 14.27
CA ARG A 24 2.15 -67.42 14.40
C ARG A 24 1.07 -66.44 14.90
N LEU A 25 0.27 -66.07 13.90
CA LEU A 25 -1.15 -66.41 13.71
C LEU A 25 -2.15 -65.26 13.79
N GLN A 26 -2.87 -65.11 12.67
CA GLN A 26 -4.29 -64.75 12.53
C GLN A 26 -4.66 -63.32 12.95
N ARG A 27 -5.33 -62.53 12.12
CA ARG A 27 -6.51 -62.92 11.34
C ARG A 27 -6.80 -61.80 10.34
N GLY A 28 -7.00 -62.16 9.07
CA GLY A 28 -7.72 -61.30 8.13
C GLY A 28 -9.17 -61.15 8.58
N GLY A 29 -9.74 -59.97 8.36
CA GLY A 29 -11.14 -59.66 8.58
C GLY A 29 -11.63 -58.59 7.58
N PRO A 30 -12.70 -58.84 6.81
CA PRO A 30 -13.30 -57.88 5.88
C PRO A 30 -14.53 -57.19 6.48
N GLY A 31 -14.87 -56.01 5.93
CA GLY A 31 -16.25 -55.54 5.79
C GLY A 31 -16.84 -54.60 6.86
N GLY A 32 -17.67 -53.66 6.37
CA GLY A 32 -18.66 -52.84 7.11
C GLY A 32 -18.02 -51.73 7.96
N TYR A 33 -18.51 -50.50 8.04
CA TYR A 33 -19.89 -50.07 8.19
C TYR A 33 -20.10 -48.66 7.66
N SER A 34 -21.22 -48.48 6.98
CA SER A 34 -21.95 -47.23 6.77
C SER A 34 -22.31 -46.56 8.11
N GLY A 35 -22.03 -45.27 8.25
CA GLY A 35 -22.54 -44.42 9.33
C GLY A 35 -22.56 -42.95 8.89
N PRO A 36 -23.58 -42.16 9.28
CA PRO A 36 -23.70 -40.76 8.86
C PRO A 36 -22.60 -39.91 9.51
N GLN A 37 -21.94 -39.07 8.71
CA GLN A 37 -21.07 -38.01 9.23
C GLN A 37 -21.91 -37.10 10.13
N THR A 38 -21.80 -37.27 11.44
CA THR A 38 -22.19 -36.23 12.39
C THR A 38 -21.22 -35.08 12.19
N ALA A 39 -21.71 -34.01 11.56
CA ALA A 39 -21.01 -32.74 11.44
C ALA A 39 -20.57 -32.29 12.83
N ALA A 40 -19.26 -32.20 13.05
CA ALA A 40 -18.71 -31.50 14.20
C ALA A 40 -19.23 -30.05 14.18
N PRO A 41 -19.70 -29.49 15.30
CA PRO A 41 -20.14 -28.11 15.33
C PRO A 41 -18.93 -27.20 15.05
N VAL A 42 -19.03 -26.39 13.99
CA VAL A 42 -18.15 -25.25 13.76
C VAL A 42 -18.17 -24.36 15.02
N PRO A 43 -17.01 -23.96 15.58
CA PRO A 43 -17.01 -23.02 16.69
C PRO A 43 -17.67 -21.70 16.25
N PRO A 44 -18.44 -21.02 17.12
CA PRO A 44 -19.01 -19.73 16.80
C PRO A 44 -17.88 -18.75 16.49
N MET A 45 -17.92 -18.19 15.28
CA MET A 45 -17.06 -17.12 14.80
C MET A 45 -16.94 -16.06 15.90
N ALA A 46 -15.72 -15.80 16.37
CA ALA A 46 -15.46 -14.69 17.29
C ALA A 46 -16.08 -13.40 16.73
N PRO A 47 -16.64 -12.51 17.57
CA PRO A 47 -17.25 -11.28 17.08
C PRO A 47 -16.21 -10.51 16.28
N ALA A 48 -16.61 -10.11 15.06
CA ALA A 48 -15.86 -9.22 14.20
C ALA A 48 -15.30 -8.07 15.06
N GLY A 49 -14.02 -7.75 14.86
CA GLY A 49 -13.40 -6.59 15.51
C GLY A 49 -14.25 -5.33 15.32
N PRO A 50 -14.01 -4.28 16.11
CA PRO A 50 -14.78 -3.03 16.00
C PRO A 50 -14.84 -2.60 14.53
N PRO A 51 -16.03 -2.23 14.01
CA PRO A 51 -16.15 -1.80 12.62
C PRO A 51 -15.13 -0.69 12.38
N ILE A 52 -14.27 -0.88 11.39
CA ILE A 52 -13.37 0.18 10.91
C ILE A 52 -14.28 1.38 10.67
N PRO A 53 -14.00 2.56 11.26
CA PRO A 53 -14.84 3.73 11.04
C PRO A 53 -14.86 4.02 9.55
N THR A 54 -15.96 3.69 8.90
CA THR A 54 -16.16 3.96 7.49
C THR A 54 -16.42 5.46 7.37
N ILE A 55 -15.48 6.15 6.72
CA ILE A 55 -15.68 7.56 6.39
C ILE A 55 -16.93 7.62 5.50
N PRO A 56 -17.99 8.33 5.91
CA PRO A 56 -19.22 8.35 5.13
C PRO A 56 -18.93 8.98 3.74
N PRO A 57 -19.45 8.36 2.65
CA PRO A 57 -19.26 8.88 1.31
C PRO A 57 -19.84 10.30 1.21
N ILE A 58 -19.11 11.18 0.54
CA ILE A 58 -19.51 12.58 0.37
C ILE A 58 -20.52 12.66 -0.78
N ASP A 59 -21.68 13.24 -0.51
CA ASP A 59 -22.65 13.57 -1.55
C ASP A 59 -22.16 14.81 -2.32
N ARG A 60 -21.56 14.57 -3.49
CA ARG A 60 -20.98 15.61 -4.37
C ARG A 60 -22.03 16.57 -4.94
N GLU A 61 -23.31 16.20 -4.95
CA GLU A 61 -24.40 17.09 -5.43
C GLU A 61 -24.83 18.11 -4.37
N LYS A 62 -24.71 17.75 -3.09
CA LYS A 62 -25.13 18.60 -1.97
C LYS A 62 -23.97 19.31 -1.27
N THR A 63 -22.74 18.86 -1.50
CA THR A 63 -21.54 19.39 -0.86
C THR A 63 -20.84 20.35 -1.81
N CYS A 64 -20.60 21.59 -1.38
CA CYS A 64 -19.82 22.55 -2.16
C CYS A 64 -18.39 22.00 -2.38
N PRO A 65 -17.89 21.99 -3.64
CA PRO A 65 -16.52 21.59 -3.90
C PRO A 65 -15.53 22.56 -3.26
N LEU A 66 -14.36 22.05 -2.90
CA LEU A 66 -13.21 22.84 -2.49
C LEU A 66 -12.35 23.20 -3.71
N LEU A 67 -11.64 24.32 -3.61
CA LEU A 67 -10.63 24.71 -4.58
C LEU A 67 -9.30 24.04 -4.20
N LEU A 68 -8.85 23.11 -5.05
CA LEU A 68 -7.56 22.47 -4.95
C LEU A 68 -6.59 23.13 -5.94
N ARG A 69 -5.46 23.64 -5.44
CA ARG A 69 -4.38 24.21 -6.27
C ARG A 69 -3.29 23.17 -6.44
N VAL A 70 -3.11 22.68 -7.66
CA VAL A 70 -2.16 21.63 -8.01
C VAL A 70 -0.99 22.20 -8.80
N PHE A 71 0.23 21.85 -8.40
CA PHE A 71 1.47 22.30 -9.00
C PHE A 71 2.22 21.08 -9.55
N PRO A 72 2.03 20.73 -10.83
CA PRO A 72 2.76 19.64 -11.45
C PRO A 72 4.18 20.06 -11.83
N ALA A 73 5.16 19.30 -11.36
CA ALA A 73 6.59 19.50 -11.55
C ALA A 73 7.21 18.33 -12.31
N ILE A 74 8.15 18.60 -13.22
CA ILE A 74 8.85 17.55 -14.00
C ILE A 74 10.22 17.27 -13.38
N ASN A 75 10.57 15.99 -13.22
CA ASN A 75 11.83 15.50 -12.66
C ASN A 75 12.09 15.83 -11.18
N GLY A 76 11.06 16.18 -10.40
CA GLY A 76 11.18 16.41 -8.95
C GLY A 76 10.14 17.39 -8.41
N HIS A 77 10.08 17.52 -7.08
CA HIS A 77 9.21 18.47 -6.39
C HIS A 77 9.73 19.91 -6.51
N HIS A 78 8.83 20.89 -6.47
CA HIS A 78 9.22 22.31 -6.39
C HIS A 78 9.91 22.62 -5.05
N ARG A 79 10.72 23.69 -5.00
CA ARG A 79 11.35 24.09 -3.74
C ARG A 79 10.35 24.82 -2.86
N LEU A 80 10.51 24.66 -1.55
CA LEU A 80 9.68 25.35 -0.56
C LEU A 80 9.72 26.89 -0.68
N ASP A 81 10.84 27.41 -1.18
CA ASP A 81 11.06 28.84 -1.39
C ASP A 81 10.13 29.42 -2.46
N ASP A 82 9.80 28.64 -3.50
CA ASP A 82 8.87 29.03 -4.57
C ASP A 82 7.44 29.25 -4.04
N TYR A 83 7.07 28.60 -2.93
CA TYR A 83 5.77 28.78 -2.30
C TYR A 83 5.73 29.90 -1.26
N GLN A 84 6.88 30.52 -0.93
CA GLN A 84 6.98 31.46 0.17
C GLN A 84 6.44 32.85 -0.19
N THR A 85 6.51 33.22 -1.47
CA THR A 85 6.03 34.51 -1.96
C THR A 85 4.69 34.34 -2.66
N ARG A 86 3.61 34.84 -2.03
CA ARG A 86 2.26 34.82 -2.59
C ARG A 86 2.23 35.58 -3.92
N GLY A 87 1.88 34.90 -5.02
CA GLY A 87 1.90 35.47 -6.38
C GLY A 87 3.17 35.21 -7.19
N GLN A 88 4.17 34.54 -6.62
CA GLN A 88 5.35 33.98 -7.31
C GLN A 88 5.32 32.45 -7.31
N GLU A 89 4.13 31.85 -7.16
CA GLU A 89 4.00 30.40 -7.15
C GLU A 89 4.46 29.81 -8.49
N PRO A 90 4.94 28.55 -8.51
CA PRO A 90 5.48 27.94 -9.71
C PRO A 90 4.53 28.04 -10.91
N ALA A 91 5.08 28.43 -12.06
CA ALA A 91 4.29 28.56 -13.29
C ALA A 91 3.67 27.21 -13.69
N GLY A 92 2.39 27.23 -14.09
CA GLY A 92 1.65 26.01 -14.45
C GLY A 92 0.77 25.46 -13.33
N GLU A 93 0.37 26.29 -12.37
CA GLU A 93 -0.74 26.00 -11.45
C GLU A 93 -1.98 25.52 -12.20
N VAL A 94 -2.57 24.45 -11.68
CA VAL A 94 -3.85 23.92 -12.12
C VAL A 94 -4.84 24.05 -10.98
N GLN A 95 -5.92 24.77 -11.22
CA GLN A 95 -7.01 24.91 -10.26
C GLN A 95 -8.09 23.88 -10.55
N VAL A 96 -8.40 23.07 -9.54
CA VAL A 96 -9.35 21.97 -9.64
C VAL A 96 -10.44 22.17 -8.60
N TYR A 97 -11.69 22.14 -9.03
CA TYR A 97 -12.83 22.04 -8.12
C TYR A 97 -13.09 20.57 -7.84
N THR A 98 -12.87 20.16 -6.59
CA THR A 98 -13.01 18.75 -6.18
C THR A 98 -13.57 18.63 -4.78
N TRP A 99 -13.66 17.42 -4.26
CA TRP A 99 -14.18 17.11 -2.93
C TRP A 99 -13.12 16.41 -2.07
N PRO A 100 -13.29 16.38 -0.73
CA PRO A 100 -12.34 15.72 0.16
C PRO A 100 -12.18 14.21 -0.09
N ASP A 101 -13.17 13.56 -0.71
CA ASP A 101 -13.12 12.14 -1.08
C ASP A 101 -12.35 11.89 -2.39
N ALA A 102 -11.80 12.93 -3.03
CA ALA A 102 -11.02 12.76 -4.24
C ALA A 102 -9.77 11.92 -3.98
N THR A 103 -9.52 10.96 -4.87
CA THR A 103 -8.42 9.99 -4.73
C THR A 103 -7.14 10.46 -5.41
N LEU A 104 -5.98 9.93 -5.00
CA LEU A 104 -4.73 10.18 -5.70
C LEU A 104 -4.78 9.72 -7.16
N ARG A 105 -5.56 8.67 -7.45
CA ARG A 105 -5.80 8.23 -8.83
C ARG A 105 -6.55 9.27 -9.67
N GLU A 106 -7.64 9.85 -9.16
CA GLU A 106 -8.36 10.94 -9.85
C GLU A 106 -7.43 12.13 -10.13
N LEU A 107 -6.58 12.49 -9.16
CA LEU A 107 -5.60 13.56 -9.31
C LEU A 107 -4.54 13.24 -10.37
N THR A 108 -4.10 11.98 -10.42
CA THR A 108 -3.16 11.50 -11.43
C THR A 108 -3.73 11.66 -12.84
N ASP A 109 -4.98 11.26 -13.04
CA ASP A 109 -5.62 11.31 -14.35
C ASP A 109 -5.85 12.76 -14.80
N LEU A 110 -6.19 13.68 -13.87
CA LEU A 110 -6.24 15.11 -14.16
C LEU A 110 -4.87 15.69 -14.57
N VAL A 111 -3.79 15.31 -13.89
CA VAL A 111 -2.44 15.78 -14.24
C VAL A 111 -2.03 15.29 -15.64
N LYS A 112 -2.43 14.07 -16.05
CA LYS A 112 -2.19 13.56 -17.41
C LYS A 112 -2.94 14.34 -18.50
N GLU A 113 -4.10 14.90 -18.17
CA GLU A 113 -4.85 15.75 -19.11
C GLU A 113 -4.13 17.08 -19.34
N VAL A 114 -3.61 17.69 -18.26
CA VAL A 114 -2.96 19.01 -18.33
C VAL A 114 -1.51 18.95 -18.81
N LYS A 115 -0.74 17.95 -18.38
CA LYS A 115 0.68 17.79 -18.75
C LYS A 115 0.86 16.55 -19.62
N SER A 116 1.13 16.76 -20.90
CA SER A 116 1.38 15.67 -21.86
C SER A 116 2.59 14.80 -21.49
N GLU A 117 3.61 15.38 -20.87
CA GLU A 117 4.81 14.66 -20.37
C GLU A 117 4.47 13.59 -19.33
N ALA A 118 3.38 13.78 -18.58
CA ALA A 118 2.90 12.85 -17.57
C ALA A 118 2.22 11.60 -18.16
N ARG A 119 1.92 11.59 -19.46
CA ARG A 119 1.29 10.44 -20.15
C ARG A 119 2.24 9.29 -20.43
N ARG A 120 3.52 9.44 -20.09
CA ARG A 120 4.51 8.36 -20.20
C ARG A 120 4.02 7.12 -19.44
N THR A 121 4.10 5.97 -20.10
CA THR A 121 3.65 4.68 -19.55
C THR A 121 4.36 4.32 -18.24
N THR A 122 5.62 4.72 -18.10
CA THR A 122 6.47 4.48 -16.93
C THR A 122 6.46 5.64 -15.94
N ALA A 123 5.62 6.67 -16.13
CA ALA A 123 5.63 7.82 -15.26
C ALA A 123 5.21 7.46 -13.84
N LYS A 124 5.95 7.99 -12.87
CA LYS A 124 5.62 7.92 -11.45
C LYS A 124 5.22 9.31 -10.97
N PHE A 125 4.15 9.38 -10.19
CA PHE A 125 3.65 10.61 -9.61
C PHE A 125 3.85 10.54 -8.11
N GLU A 126 4.58 11.49 -7.55
CA GLU A 126 4.69 11.65 -6.11
C GLU A 126 3.89 12.87 -5.68
N PHE A 127 3.01 12.69 -4.71
CA PHE A 127 2.14 13.74 -4.20
C PHE A 127 2.70 14.26 -2.88
N ALA A 128 2.71 15.58 -2.74
CA ALA A 128 3.07 16.24 -1.50
C ALA A 128 2.15 17.43 -1.22
N PHE A 129 1.80 17.63 0.04
CA PHE A 129 1.09 18.84 0.46
C PHE A 129 2.09 19.90 0.91
N VAL A 130 1.88 21.14 0.49
CA VAL A 130 2.65 22.29 0.94
C VAL A 130 1.72 23.20 1.73
N TYR A 131 2.05 23.44 2.98
CA TYR A 131 1.25 24.28 3.88
C TYR A 131 2.15 25.08 4.83
N PRO A 132 1.71 26.27 5.29
CA PRO A 132 2.46 27.04 6.27
C PRO A 132 2.39 26.38 7.66
N ASP A 133 3.55 26.13 8.26
CA ASP A 133 3.65 25.77 9.67
C ASP A 133 3.22 26.95 10.56
N ARG A 134 2.94 26.68 11.84
CA ARG A 134 2.58 27.70 12.85
C ARG A 134 3.63 28.81 13.01
N ARG A 135 4.87 28.54 12.56
CA ARG A 135 5.99 29.49 12.56
C ARG A 135 6.10 30.33 11.29
N GLY A 136 5.13 30.22 10.37
CA GLY A 136 5.10 30.95 9.11
C GLY A 136 6.07 30.42 8.04
N ARG A 137 6.63 29.23 8.23
CA ARG A 137 7.50 28.57 7.24
C ARG A 137 6.70 27.52 6.49
N ASN A 138 6.84 27.48 5.17
CA ASN A 138 6.21 26.42 4.38
C ASN A 138 6.86 25.07 4.67
N VAL A 139 6.03 24.04 4.77
CA VAL A 139 6.45 22.65 4.96
C VAL A 139 5.87 21.83 3.83
N LEU A 140 6.70 20.97 3.23
CA LEU A 140 6.32 20.02 2.21
C LEU A 140 6.23 18.66 2.88
N ARG A 141 5.05 18.05 2.82
CA ARG A 141 4.78 16.73 3.38
C ARG A 141 4.38 15.79 2.26
N GLN A 142 5.23 14.82 1.96
CA GLN A 142 4.89 13.75 1.02
C GLN A 142 3.73 12.92 1.56
N VAL A 143 2.75 12.62 0.70
CA VAL A 143 1.49 11.97 1.10
C VAL A 143 1.26 10.61 0.44
N GLY A 144 1.87 10.38 -0.73
CA GLY A 144 1.77 9.10 -1.43
C GLY A 144 2.37 9.16 -2.82
N ALA A 145 2.43 8.01 -3.49
CA ALA A 145 2.87 7.93 -4.88
C ALA A 145 2.00 7.00 -5.72
N THR A 146 1.67 7.43 -6.93
CA THR A 146 0.93 6.62 -7.90
C THR A 146 1.78 6.36 -9.13
N HIS A 147 1.35 5.40 -9.94
CA HIS A 147 1.96 5.13 -11.24
C HIS A 147 0.96 5.41 -12.35
N SER A 148 1.47 5.80 -13.53
CA SER A 148 0.62 6.12 -14.68
C SER A 148 -0.26 4.95 -15.11
N THR A 149 0.32 3.74 -15.16
CA THR A 149 -0.33 2.54 -15.71
C THR A 149 -0.46 1.38 -14.74
N ARG A 150 0.40 1.33 -13.72
CA ARG A 150 0.40 0.26 -12.73
C ARG A 150 -0.47 0.68 -11.54
N PRO A 151 -1.25 -0.25 -10.96
CA PRO A 151 -1.90 0.02 -9.70
C PRO A 151 -0.85 0.24 -8.60
N SER A 152 -1.06 1.25 -7.77
CA SER A 152 -0.32 1.59 -6.57
C SER A 152 -1.21 1.42 -5.35
N ASP A 153 -0.62 1.07 -4.20
CA ASP A 153 -1.34 0.97 -2.93
C ASP A 153 -1.97 2.32 -2.52
N ASP A 154 -1.32 3.42 -2.91
CA ASP A 154 -1.75 4.77 -2.61
C ASP A 154 -2.89 5.28 -3.52
N ASP A 155 -3.25 4.57 -4.59
CA ASP A 155 -4.20 5.06 -5.61
C ASP A 155 -5.57 5.42 -5.01
N LEU A 156 -6.03 4.64 -4.03
CA LEU A 156 -7.33 4.79 -3.39
C LEU A 156 -7.34 5.78 -2.23
N LYS A 157 -6.16 6.28 -1.82
CA LYS A 157 -6.07 7.24 -0.71
C LYS A 157 -6.76 8.53 -1.11
N THR A 158 -7.65 8.99 -0.24
CA THR A 158 -8.41 10.22 -0.45
C THR A 158 -7.73 11.43 0.19
N LEU A 159 -8.01 12.64 -0.31
CA LEU A 159 -7.54 13.88 0.30
C LEU A 159 -7.93 13.98 1.79
N ARG A 160 -9.12 13.49 2.14
CA ARG A 160 -9.61 13.45 3.52
C ARG A 160 -8.80 12.52 4.41
N GLU A 161 -8.46 11.31 3.95
CA GLU A 161 -7.60 10.38 4.68
C GLU A 161 -6.18 10.93 4.87
N LEU A 162 -5.72 11.70 3.88
CA LEU A 162 -4.41 12.34 3.92
C LEU A 162 -4.40 13.64 4.75
N ASN A 163 -5.51 14.03 5.38
CA ASN A 163 -5.67 15.27 6.15
C ASN A 163 -5.38 16.54 5.36
N PHE A 164 -5.83 16.60 4.10
CA PHE A 164 -5.81 17.81 3.30
C PHE A 164 -6.71 18.89 3.92
N GLN A 165 -6.23 20.13 4.00
CA GLN A 165 -7.01 21.28 4.43
C GLN A 165 -7.20 22.27 3.29
N THR A 166 -8.37 22.90 3.25
CA THR A 166 -8.65 23.96 2.26
C THR A 166 -7.67 25.11 2.45
N GLY A 167 -6.89 25.40 1.42
CA GLY A 167 -5.81 26.39 1.46
C GLY A 167 -4.41 25.79 1.36
N ASP A 168 -4.27 24.47 1.58
CA ASP A 168 -3.03 23.75 1.31
C ASP A 168 -2.80 23.66 -0.21
N PHE A 169 -1.53 23.64 -0.60
CA PHE A 169 -1.15 23.39 -1.99
C PHE A 169 -0.82 21.92 -2.19
N LEU A 170 -1.14 21.41 -3.39
CA LEU A 170 -0.75 20.07 -3.80
C LEU A 170 0.39 20.17 -4.81
N ASP A 171 1.58 19.73 -4.42
CA ASP A 171 2.71 19.56 -5.34
C ASP A 171 2.75 18.13 -5.87
N VAL A 172 2.93 17.98 -7.18
CA VAL A 172 2.96 16.67 -7.86
C VAL A 172 4.23 16.56 -8.67
N ALA A 173 5.17 15.74 -8.20
CA ALA A 173 6.39 15.44 -8.94
C ALA A 173 6.17 14.29 -9.92
N ILE A 174 6.51 14.54 -11.19
CA ILE A 174 6.40 13.58 -12.29
C ILE A 174 7.81 13.10 -12.64
N PHE A 175 8.05 11.81 -12.48
CA PHE A 175 9.29 11.12 -12.85
C PHE A 175 9.10 10.25 -14.08
#